data_AF-A0AA96QSR5-F1
#
_entry.id   AF-A0AA96QSR5-F1
#
_cell.length_a   1.000
_cell.length_b   1.000
_cell.length_c   1.000
_cell.angle_alpha   90.00
_cell.angle_beta   90.00
_cell.angle_gamma   90.00
#
_symmetry.space_group_name_H-M   'P 1'
#
loop_
_entity.id
_entity.type
_entity.pdbx_description
1 polymer ?
#
loop_
_entity_poly.entity_id
_entity_poly.type
_entity_poly.pdbx_seq_one_letter_code
_entity_poly.pdbx_strand_id
1 'polypeptide(L)'
;MTNEVVFVNLREAMFGRLDRAVDIVTRGHQRDAIAFARRELPRLVAGLRALIALHAPDAEGYCRECRRGRWWRRQHSPCLALLAYYIAVKEFDDQPPVEPAKHRASDQAGV
;
A
#
# COMPACT_ATOMS: atom_id res chain seq x y z
N MET A 1 0.72 -26.10 11.77
CA MET A 1 0.87 -24.64 11.55
C MET A 1 -0.48 -24.01 11.76
N THR A 2 -0.66 -23.14 12.76
CA THR A 2 -1.96 -22.52 13.07
C THR A 2 -2.29 -21.39 12.09
N ASN A 3 -3.58 -21.10 11.86
CA ASN A 3 -4.03 -20.03 10.97
C ASN A 3 -3.44 -18.67 11.37
N GLU A 4 -3.28 -18.43 12.67
CA GLU A 4 -2.61 -17.25 13.22
C GLU A 4 -1.17 -17.05 12.71
N VAL A 5 -0.35 -18.11 12.72
CA VAL A 5 1.04 -18.04 12.24
C VAL A 5 1.08 -17.74 10.74
N VAL A 6 0.17 -18.34 9.96
CA VAL A 6 0.06 -18.07 8.52
C VAL A 6 -0.33 -16.61 8.28
N PHE A 7 -1.31 -16.09 9.05
CA PHE A 7 -1.75 -14.71 8.94
C PHE A 7 -0.64 -13.72 9.25
N VAL A 8 0.10 -13.91 10.35
CA VAL A 8 1.20 -13.04 10.76
C VAL A 8 2.29 -13.01 9.68
N ASN A 9 2.72 -14.19 9.21
CA ASN A 9 3.75 -14.29 8.18
C ASN A 9 3.36 -13.61 6.87
N LEU A 10 2.11 -13.79 6.42
CA LEU A 10 1.61 -13.11 5.21
C LEU A 10 1.60 -11.59 5.38
N ARG A 11 1.14 -11.11 6.54
CA ARG A 11 1.07 -9.68 6.84
C ARG A 11 2.45 -9.05 6.88
N GLU A 12 3.41 -9.67 7.57
CA GLU A 12 4.79 -9.18 7.66
C GLU A 12 5.49 -9.19 6.31
N ALA A 13 5.30 -10.26 5.51
CA ALA A 13 5.87 -10.32 4.16
C ALA A 13 5.31 -9.22 3.25
N MET A 14 4.02 -8.87 3.39
CA MET A 14 3.39 -7.78 2.64
C MET A 14 3.93 -6.41 3.08
N PHE A 15 3.94 -6.11 4.38
CA PHE A 15 4.47 -4.83 4.88
C PHE A 15 5.94 -4.66 4.53
N GLY A 16 6.77 -5.68 4.78
CA GLY A 16 8.19 -5.61 4.43
C GLY A 16 8.44 -5.41 2.94
N ARG A 17 7.53 -5.83 2.05
CA ARG A 17 7.63 -5.51 0.62
C ARG A 17 7.29 -4.05 0.34
N LEU A 18 6.25 -3.52 0.96
CA LEU A 18 5.84 -2.12 0.80
C LEU A 18 6.92 -1.17 1.34
N ASP A 19 7.47 -1.46 2.52
CA ASP A 19 8.51 -0.65 3.16
C ASP A 19 9.77 -0.60 2.29
N ARG A 20 10.21 -1.75 1.76
CA ARG A 20 11.34 -1.78 0.80
C ARG A 20 11.07 -0.96 -0.45
N ALA A 21 9.83 -0.93 -0.93
CA ALA A 21 9.50 -0.14 -2.11
C ALA A 21 9.61 1.36 -1.83
N VAL A 22 9.14 1.81 -0.66
CA VAL A 22 9.28 3.19 -0.21
C VAL A 22 10.76 3.55 0.00
N ASP A 23 11.53 2.70 0.69
CA ASP A 23 12.96 2.94 0.95
C ASP A 23 13.76 3.11 -0.35
N ILE A 24 13.53 2.25 -1.36
CA ILE A 24 14.28 2.32 -2.63
C ILE A 24 13.91 3.58 -3.41
N VAL A 25 12.65 3.98 -3.43
CA VAL A 25 12.21 5.17 -4.17
C VAL A 25 12.66 6.47 -3.46
N THR A 26 12.73 6.47 -2.14
CA THR A 26 13.07 7.68 -1.35
C THR A 26 14.56 7.87 -1.12
N ARG A 27 15.34 6.78 -0.98
CA ARG A 27 16.77 6.81 -0.60
C ARG A 27 17.70 6.19 -1.63
N GLY A 28 17.17 5.43 -2.59
CA GLY A 28 17.97 4.77 -3.62
C GLY A 28 18.51 5.73 -4.67
N HIS A 29 19.56 5.33 -5.37
CA HIS A 29 20.05 6.07 -6.53
C HIS A 29 18.96 6.13 -7.61
N GLN A 30 18.85 7.28 -8.29
CA GLN A 30 17.76 7.57 -9.23
C GLN A 30 17.55 6.49 -10.31
N ARG A 31 18.64 5.93 -10.86
CA ARG A 31 18.55 4.85 -11.87
C ARG A 31 17.95 3.56 -11.31
N ASP A 32 18.36 3.19 -10.10
CA ASP A 32 17.88 2.00 -9.43
C ASP A 32 16.42 2.17 -8.98
N ALA A 33 16.05 3.36 -8.50
CA ALA A 33 14.68 3.71 -8.15
C ALA A 33 13.73 3.60 -9.35
N ILE A 34 14.11 4.10 -10.53
CA ILE A 34 13.30 4.01 -11.75
C ILE A 34 13.17 2.55 -12.21
N ALA A 35 14.27 1.81 -12.26
CA ALA A 35 14.27 0.40 -12.65
C ALA A 35 13.41 -0.45 -11.71
N PHE A 36 13.52 -0.18 -10.40
CA PHE A 36 12.69 -0.80 -9.37
C PHE A 36 11.21 -0.43 -9.54
N ALA A 37 10.86 0.85 -9.67
CA ALA A 37 9.49 1.30 -9.78
C ALA A 37 8.78 0.72 -11.01
N ARG A 38 9.44 0.70 -12.17
CA ARG A 38 8.91 0.07 -13.39
C ARG A 38 8.59 -1.40 -13.19
N ARG A 39 9.39 -2.09 -12.37
CA ARG A 39 9.22 -3.51 -12.10
C ARG A 39 8.16 -3.76 -11.02
N GLU A 40 8.10 -2.96 -9.96
CA GLU A 40 7.25 -3.22 -8.79
C GLU A 40 5.88 -2.54 -8.84
N LEU A 41 5.75 -1.33 -9.39
CA LEU A 41 4.46 -0.63 -9.46
C LEU A 41 3.37 -1.46 -10.16
N PRO A 42 3.62 -2.14 -11.31
CA PRO A 42 2.60 -2.98 -11.93
C PRO A 42 2.12 -4.12 -11.03
N ARG A 43 3.01 -4.69 -10.20
CA ARG A 43 2.66 -5.77 -9.25
C ARG A 43 1.84 -5.23 -8.08
N LEU A 44 2.20 -4.07 -7.55
CA LEU A 44 1.42 -3.40 -6.50
C LEU A 44 0.02 -3.04 -7.00
N VAL A 45 -0.08 -2.47 -8.20
CA VAL A 45 -1.36 -2.14 -8.84
C VAL A 45 -2.20 -3.41 -9.08
N ALA A 46 -1.59 -4.50 -9.53
CA ALA A 46 -2.30 -5.76 -9.73
C ALA A 46 -2.84 -6.32 -8.39
N GLY A 47 -2.03 -6.32 -7.33
CA GLY A 47 -2.44 -6.76 -6.00
C GLY A 47 -3.57 -5.90 -5.42
N LEU A 48 -3.44 -4.58 -5.52
CA LEU A 48 -4.48 -3.64 -5.07
C LEU A 48 -5.78 -3.83 -5.84
N ARG A 49 -5.74 -3.99 -7.17
CA ARG A 49 -6.93 -4.29 -7.97
C ARG A 49 -7.61 -5.59 -7.55
N ALA A 50 -6.82 -6.62 -7.25
CA ALA A 50 -7.36 -7.89 -6.74
C ALA A 50 -8.04 -7.70 -5.38
N LEU A 51 -7.45 -6.94 -4.45
CA LEU A 51 -8.06 -6.61 -3.16
C LEU A 51 -9.35 -5.80 -3.33
N ILE A 52 -9.35 -4.76 -4.17
CA ILE A 52 -10.55 -3.96 -4.46
C ILE A 52 -11.66 -4.82 -5.05
N ALA A 53 -11.33 -5.76 -5.93
CA ALA A 53 -12.30 -6.68 -6.54
C ALA A 53 -12.96 -7.60 -5.51
N LEU A 54 -12.25 -8.03 -4.45
CA LEU A 54 -12.86 -8.76 -3.34
C LEU A 54 -13.94 -7.94 -2.64
N HIS A 55 -13.80 -6.61 -2.63
CA HIS A 55 -14.73 -5.69 -1.99
C HIS A 55 -15.82 -5.15 -2.94
N ALA A 56 -16.10 -5.85 -4.04
CA ALA A 56 -17.15 -5.45 -4.98
C ALA A 56 -18.55 -5.39 -4.33
N PRO A 57 -19.39 -4.43 -4.73
CA PRO A 57 -20.76 -4.33 -4.23
C PRO A 57 -21.64 -5.51 -4.70
N ASP A 58 -22.68 -5.81 -3.92
CA ASP A 58 -23.82 -6.62 -4.34
C ASP A 58 -24.84 -5.78 -5.12
N ALA A 59 -25.96 -6.40 -5.51
CA ALA A 59 -27.03 -5.75 -6.26
C ALA A 59 -27.67 -4.56 -5.52
N GLU A 60 -27.51 -4.50 -4.19
CA GLU A 60 -28.03 -3.42 -3.34
C GLU A 60 -26.97 -2.32 -3.11
N GLY A 61 -25.77 -2.45 -3.67
CA GLY A 61 -24.68 -1.49 -3.53
C GLY A 61 -23.76 -1.71 -2.33
N TYR A 62 -23.89 -2.82 -1.60
CA TYR A 62 -23.11 -3.07 -0.38
C TYR A 62 -21.98 -4.06 -0.61
N CYS A 63 -20.82 -3.83 0.02
CA CYS A 63 -19.68 -4.74 -0.07
C CYS A 63 -20.02 -6.12 0.53
N ARG A 64 -19.86 -7.17 -0.28
CA ARG A 64 -20.15 -8.56 0.13
C ARG A 64 -19.29 -9.03 1.30
N GLU A 65 -18.00 -8.73 1.29
CA GLU A 65 -17.06 -9.16 2.34
C GLU A 65 -17.33 -8.49 3.69
N CYS A 66 -17.54 -7.17 3.71
CA CYS A 66 -17.89 -6.44 4.93
C CYS A 66 -19.25 -6.87 5.51
N ARG A 67 -20.15 -7.38 4.65
CA ARG A 67 -21.50 -7.81 5.03
C ARG A 67 -21.58 -9.25 5.54
N ARG A 68 -20.50 -10.05 5.54
CA ARG A 68 -20.48 -11.47 5.98
C ARG A 68 -20.81 -11.72 7.47
N GLY A 69 -21.34 -10.73 8.20
CA GLY A 69 -21.76 -10.82 9.60
C GLY A 69 -23.27 -10.96 9.81
N ARG A 70 -23.68 -11.03 11.08
CA ARG A 70 -25.10 -11.08 11.51
C ARG A 70 -25.88 -9.88 10.94
N TRP A 71 -27.12 -10.11 10.49
CA TRP A 71 -27.94 -9.12 9.79
C TRP A 71 -28.15 -7.82 10.57
N TRP A 72 -28.04 -7.84 11.90
CA TRP A 72 -28.29 -6.70 12.77
C TRP A 72 -27.05 -5.82 12.99
N ARG A 73 -25.88 -6.28 12.52
CA ARG A 73 -24.65 -5.48 12.44
C ARG A 73 -24.41 -4.95 11.02
N ARG A 74 -25.40 -5.06 10.13
CA ARG A 74 -25.36 -4.46 8.79
C ARG A 74 -25.40 -2.94 8.95
N GLN A 75 -24.23 -2.32 9.09
CA GLN A 75 -24.13 -0.87 8.97
C GLN A 75 -24.37 -0.48 7.52
N HIS A 76 -25.13 0.61 7.31
CA HIS A 76 -25.25 1.28 6.01
C HIS A 76 -23.98 2.05 5.62
N SER A 77 -22.83 1.59 6.08
CA SER A 77 -21.56 2.25 5.80
C SER A 77 -21.02 1.80 4.43
N PRO A 78 -20.28 2.69 3.74
CA PRO A 78 -19.49 2.28 2.58
C PRO A 78 -18.52 1.17 2.99
N CYS A 79 -17.97 0.45 2.00
CA CYS A 79 -16.95 -0.56 2.26
C CYS A 79 -15.81 0.02 3.11
N LEU A 80 -15.66 -0.43 4.35
CA LEU A 80 -14.67 0.11 5.29
C LEU A 80 -13.24 0.00 4.76
N ALA A 81 -12.93 -1.09 4.03
CA ALA A 81 -11.61 -1.28 3.43
C ALA A 81 -11.32 -0.23 2.33
N LEU A 82 -12.29 0.02 1.44
CA LEU A 82 -12.13 1.02 0.39
C LEU A 82 -12.13 2.44 0.93
N LEU A 83 -12.96 2.72 1.95
CA LEU A 83 -12.97 4.01 2.63
C LEU A 83 -11.63 4.29 3.33
N ALA A 84 -11.12 3.31 4.08
CA ALA A 84 -9.82 3.43 4.74
C ALA A 84 -8.69 3.67 3.74
N TYR A 85 -8.69 2.97 2.60
CA TYR A 85 -7.74 3.21 1.53
C TYR A 85 -7.85 4.64 0.97
N TYR A 86 -9.06 5.09 0.64
CA TYR A 86 -9.29 6.42 0.09
C TYR A 86 -8.81 7.53 1.04
N ILE A 87 -9.11 7.41 2.33
CA ILE A 87 -8.66 8.35 3.36
C ILE A 87 -7.13 8.35 3.44
N ALA A 88 -6.49 7.19 3.55
CA ALA A 88 -5.03 7.10 3.66
C ALA A 88 -4.30 7.69 2.44
N VAL A 89 -4.83 7.49 1.22
CA VAL A 89 -4.26 8.11 0.01
C VAL A 89 -4.45 9.62 0.03
N LYS A 90 -5.63 10.11 0.44
CA LYS A 90 -5.86 11.55 0.57
C LYS A 90 -4.91 12.20 1.57
N GLU A 91 -4.74 11.56 2.72
CA GLU A 91 -3.78 12.02 3.73
C GLU A 91 -2.35 12.02 3.20
N PHE A 92 -1.96 11.04 2.37
CA PHE A 92 -0.65 11.01 1.73
C PHE A 92 -0.47 12.11 0.68
N ASP A 93 -1.48 12.37 -0.16
CA ASP A 93 -1.45 13.43 -1.17
C ASP A 93 -1.36 14.83 -0.54
N ASP A 94 -1.96 15.00 0.64
CA ASP A 94 -1.94 16.25 1.41
C ASP A 94 -0.60 16.47 2.14
N GLN A 95 0.28 15.46 2.22
CA GLN A 95 1.62 15.63 2.80
C GLN A 95 2.52 16.45 1.85
N PRO A 96 3.29 17.42 2.38
CA PRO A 96 4.27 18.13 1.57
C PRO A 96 5.27 17.14 0.97
N PRO A 97 5.80 17.40 -0.24
CA PRO A 97 6.79 16.53 -0.86
C PRO A 97 7.93 16.25 0.12
N VAL A 98 8.29 14.98 0.28
CA VAL A 98 9.51 14.62 1.03
C VAL A 98 10.68 15.21 0.26
N GLU A 99 11.30 16.27 0.80
CA GLU A 99 12.48 16.86 0.18
C GLU A 99 13.53 15.75 0.03
N PRO A 100 14.07 15.52 -1.18
CA PRO A 100 15.16 14.57 -1.34
C PRO A 100 16.30 15.01 -0.44
N ALA A 101 16.82 14.08 0.37
CA ALA A 101 17.97 14.34 1.21
C ALA A 101 19.06 14.97 0.34
N LYS A 102 19.45 16.21 0.65
CA LYS A 102 20.50 16.92 -0.07
C LYS A 102 21.73 16.02 -0.08
N HIS A 103 22.07 15.44 -1.23
CA HIS A 103 23.37 14.80 -1.41
C HIS A 103 24.41 15.85 -1.03
N ARG A 104 25.06 15.66 0.12
CA ARG A 104 26.21 16.46 0.51
C ARG A 104 27.33 16.07 -0.46
N ALA A 105 27.39 16.79 -1.57
CA ALA A 105 28.53 16.76 -2.49
C ALA A 105 29.72 17.38 -1.75
N SER A 106 30.39 16.58 -0.93
CA SER A 106 31.65 16.93 -0.28
C SER A 106 32.37 15.62 0.01
N ASP A 107 33.33 15.30 -0.85
CA ASP A 107 34.61 14.60 -0.57
C ASP A 107 35.07 13.72 -1.75
N GLN A 108 35.23 14.34 -2.93
CA GLN A 108 36.23 13.92 -3.92
C GLN A 108 36.81 15.18 -4.59
N ALA A 109 37.58 15.94 -3.80
CA ALA A 109 38.58 16.89 -4.31
C ALA A 109 39.62 17.07 -3.22
N GLY A 110 40.76 16.38 -3.34
CA GLY A 110 41.87 16.51 -2.40
C GLY A 110 42.97 15.47 -2.61
N VAL A 111 43.84 15.76 -3.59
CA VAL A 111 45.26 15.37 -3.75
C VAL A 111 45.63 13.88 -3.64
#